data_AF-A0A0A5G0Y7-F1
#
_entry.id   AF-A0A0A5G0Y7-F1
#
_cell.length_a   1.000
_cell.length_b   1.000
_cell.length_c   1.000
_cell.angle_alpha   90.00
_cell.angle_beta   90.00
_cell.angle_gamma   90.00
#
_symmetry.space_group_name_H-M   'P 1'
#
loop_
_entity.id
_entity.type
_entity.pdbx_description
1 polymer ?
#
loop_
_entity_poly.entity_id
_entity_poly.type
_entity_poly.pdbx_seq_one_letter_code
_entity_poly.pdbx_strand_id
1 'polypeptide(L)'
;MKKIDQQHILEDDYCVIDVRDYVSAHNQPFPSAENIPLSYLPRVLQERFDCTKDIVLISDDFRGVRLAAKLIRKRNNRPIYYLQNE
;
A
#
# COMPACT_ATOMS: atom_id res chain seq x y z
N MET A 1 -7.02 -10.79 -0.27
CA MET A 1 -6.11 -9.95 0.53
C MET A 1 -6.05 -10.59 1.89
N LYS A 2 -4.87 -10.61 2.51
CA LYS A 2 -4.68 -11.14 3.87
C LYS A 2 -4.16 -10.01 4.75
N LYS A 3 -4.57 -9.98 6.02
CA LYS A 3 -3.93 -9.13 7.02
C LYS A 3 -2.50 -9.65 7.23
N ILE A 4 -1.55 -8.74 7.42
CA ILE A 4 -0.18 -9.05 7.85
C ILE A 4 0.12 -8.25 9.11
N ASP A 5 0.94 -8.79 10.01
CA ASP A 5 1.42 -8.05 11.18
C ASP A 5 2.66 -7.25 10.80
N GLN A 6 2.81 -6.05 11.37
CA GLN A 6 3.89 -5.13 11.03
C GLN A 6 5.28 -5.76 11.21
N GLN A 7 5.45 -6.59 12.25
CA GLN A 7 6.69 -7.30 12.55
C GLN A 7 7.12 -8.31 11.47
N HIS A 8 6.22 -8.70 10.57
CA HIS A 8 6.49 -9.64 9.48
C HIS A 8 6.79 -8.96 8.15
N ILE A 9 6.79 -7.62 8.09
CA ILE A 9 7.10 -6.88 6.87
C ILE A 9 8.62 -6.69 6.82
N LEU A 10 9.28 -7.52 6.02
CA LEU A 10 10.68 -7.37 5.68
C LEU A 10 10.78 -6.50 4.42
N GLU A 11 11.52 -5.39 4.48
CA GLU A 11 11.59 -4.37 3.41
C GLU A 11 12.03 -4.96 2.05
N ASP A 12 12.82 -6.04 2.07
CA ASP A 12 13.30 -6.70 0.87
C ASP A 12 12.27 -7.61 0.19
N ASP A 13 11.21 -8.02 0.89
CA ASP A 13 10.21 -8.95 0.37
C ASP A 13 8.95 -8.26 -0.16
N TYR A 14 8.75 -6.99 0.21
CA TYR A 14 7.51 -6.26 -0.07
C TYR A 14 7.72 -4.88 -0.71
N CYS A 15 6.79 -4.48 -1.56
CA CYS A 15 6.53 -3.07 -1.82
C CYS A 15 5.50 -2.59 -0.80
N VAL A 16 5.93 -1.73 0.12
CA VAL A 16 5.05 -1.13 1.12
C VAL A 16 4.51 0.19 0.56
N ILE A 17 3.19 0.26 0.37
CA ILE A 17 2.54 1.44 -0.21
C ILE A 17 1.57 2.00 0.82
N ASP A 18 1.81 3.23 1.24
CA ASP A 18 0.92 3.95 2.14
C ASP A 18 -0.06 4.80 1.33
N VAL A 19 -1.34 4.45 1.39
CA VAL A 19 -2.40 5.11 0.62
C VAL A 19 -3.16 6.18 1.40
N ARG A 20 -2.72 6.49 2.62
CA ARG A 20 -3.23 7.60 3.43
C ARG A 20 -2.88 8.94 2.79
N ASP A 21 -3.56 10.00 3.23
CA ASP A 21 -3.19 11.35 2.84
C ASP A 21 -1.79 11.71 3.36
N TYR A 22 -1.18 12.72 2.74
CA TYR A 22 0.18 13.15 3.06
C TYR A 22 0.34 13.57 4.52
N VAL A 23 -0.65 14.22 5.13
CA VAL A 23 -0.55 14.72 6.51
C VAL A 23 -0.51 13.53 7.47
N SER A 24 -1.40 12.56 7.30
CA SER A 24 -1.43 11.34 8.10
C SER A 24 -0.16 10.51 7.95
N ALA A 25 0.31 10.32 6.71
CA ALA A 25 1.55 9.57 6.44
C ALA A 25 2.81 10.30 6.94
N HIS A 26 2.84 11.64 6.88
CA HIS A 26 3.98 12.43 7.37
C HIS A 26 4.04 12.45 8.89
N ASN A 27 2.91 12.58 9.57
CA ASN A 27 2.85 12.62 11.03
C ASN A 27 3.11 11.25 11.67
N GLN A 28 2.72 10.17 10.99
CA GLN A 28 2.89 8.80 11.45
C GLN A 28 3.47 7.95 10.32
N PRO A 29 4.75 8.16 9.97
CA PRO A 29 5.37 7.47 8.85
C PRO A 29 5.48 5.98 9.11
N PHE A 30 5.18 5.19 8.09
CA PHE A 30 5.42 3.76 8.11
C PHE A 30 6.81 3.48 7.53
N PRO A 31 7.72 2.77 8.24
CA PRO A 31 9.05 2.45 7.74
C PRO A 31 9.00 1.76 6.38
N SER A 32 9.90 2.13 5.45
CA SER A 32 9.97 1.64 4.07
C SER A 32 8.76 1.91 3.16
N ALA A 33 7.71 2.58 3.65
CA ALA A 33 6.54 2.85 2.83
C ALA A 33 6.76 4.02 1.87
N GLU A 34 6.40 3.82 0.61
CA GLU A 34 6.17 4.94 -0.31
C GLU A 34 4.75 5.46 -0.10
N ASN A 35 4.60 6.73 0.29
CA ASN A 35 3.28 7.34 0.37
C ASN A 35 2.77 7.70 -1.03
N ILE A 36 1.70 7.01 -1.44
CA ILE A 36 0.95 7.28 -2.67
C ILE A 36 -0.52 7.41 -2.26
N PRO A 37 -0.99 8.61 -1.90
CA PRO A 37 -2.36 8.79 -1.44
C PRO A 37 -3.37 8.23 -2.43
N LEU A 38 -4.46 7.66 -1.93
CA LEU A 38 -5.44 6.94 -2.75
C LEU A 38 -5.96 7.75 -3.96
N SER A 39 -6.06 9.08 -3.81
CA SER A 39 -6.46 10.02 -4.89
C SER A 39 -5.44 10.10 -6.03
N TYR A 40 -4.15 9.93 -5.75
CA TYR A 40 -3.06 9.96 -6.72
C TYR A 40 -2.71 8.57 -7.25
N LEU A 41 -3.09 7.50 -6.56
CA LEU A 41 -2.76 6.12 -6.91
C LEU A 41 -3.08 5.75 -8.38
N PRO A 42 -4.25 6.06 -8.97
CA PRO A 42 -4.52 5.70 -10.36
C PRO A 42 -3.50 6.28 -11.36
N ARG A 43 -3.01 7.50 -11.10
CA ARG A 43 -2.05 8.18 -11.96
C ARG A 43 -0.67 7.54 -11.83
N VAL A 44 -0.21 7.30 -10.60
CA VAL A 44 1.08 6.62 -10.35
C VAL A 44 1.10 5.22 -10.97
N LEU A 45 -0.01 4.48 -10.86
CA LEU A 45 -0.16 3.16 -11.49
C LEU A 45 -0.11 3.18 -13.03
N GLN A 46 -0.37 4.31 -13.67
CA GLN A 46 -0.25 4.45 -15.12
C GLN A 46 1.15 4.87 -15.56
N GLU A 47 1.79 5.74 -14.79
CA GLU A 47 3.05 6.38 -15.19
C GLU A 47 4.29 5.56 -14.82
N ARG A 48 4.31 4.92 -13.63
CA ARG A 48 5.58 4.43 -13.05
C ARG A 48 5.51 3.18 -12.16
N PHE A 49 4.43 2.41 -12.18
CA PHE A 49 4.29 1.29 -11.25
C PHE A 49 4.94 -0.01 -11.75
N ASP A 50 6.15 -0.28 -11.28
CA ASP A 50 7.01 -1.40 -11.65
C ASP A 50 7.32 -2.36 -10.49
N CYS A 51 6.52 -2.35 -9.42
CA CYS A 51 6.70 -3.22 -8.27
C CYS A 51 6.72 -4.71 -8.66
N THR A 52 7.85 -5.37 -8.43
CA THR A 52 8.07 -6.80 -8.70
C THR A 52 7.93 -7.69 -7.47
N LYS A 53 7.69 -7.11 -6.29
CA LYS A 53 7.51 -7.82 -5.01
C LYS A 53 6.04 -8.01 -4.66
N ASP A 54 5.76 -8.71 -3.56
CA ASP A 54 4.42 -8.73 -2.98
C ASP A 54 4.09 -7.35 -2.38
N ILE A 55 2.81 -6.99 -2.29
CA ILE A 55 2.41 -5.62 -1.97
C ILE A 55 1.77 -5.57 -0.59
N VAL A 56 2.19 -4.63 0.25
CA VAL A 56 1.53 -4.33 1.53
C VAL A 56 0.92 -2.94 1.44
N LEU A 57 -0.37 -2.82 1.80
CA LEU A 57 -1.09 -1.57 1.83
C LEU A 57 -1.25 -1.04 3.27
N ILE A 58 -0.90 0.23 3.47
CA ILE A 58 -1.16 0.98 4.70
C ILE A 58 -2.31 1.96 4.43
N SER A 59 -3.31 1.99 5.32
CA SER A 59 -4.53 2.78 5.17
C SER A 59 -5.18 2.99 6.54
N ASP A 60 -5.91 4.08 6.72
CA ASP A 60 -6.64 4.36 7.98
C ASP A 60 -7.85 3.44 8.16
N ASP A 61 -8.43 2.96 7.06
CA ASP A 61 -9.56 2.05 7.09
C ASP A 61 -9.48 0.95 6.03
N PHE A 62 -10.32 -0.08 6.21
CA PHE A 62 -10.41 -1.21 5.29
C PHE A 62 -11.04 -0.83 3.93
N ARG A 63 -11.79 0.27 3.84
CA ARG A 63 -12.37 0.73 2.56
C ARG A 63 -11.25 1.25 1.66
N GLY A 64 -10.31 2.02 2.19
CA GLY A 64 -9.11 2.49 1.51
C GLY A 64 -8.25 1.33 1.01
N VAL A 65 -8.02 0.31 1.85
CA VAL A 65 -7.34 -0.94 1.45
C VAL A 65 -8.03 -1.58 0.25
N ARG A 66 -9.36 -1.76 0.30
CA ARG A 66 -10.12 -2.40 -0.79
C ARG A 66 -10.04 -1.61 -2.09
N LEU A 67 -10.14 -0.28 -2.02
CA LEU A 67 -10.07 0.58 -3.20
C LEU A 67 -8.67 0.55 -3.83
N ALA A 68 -7.62 0.70 -3.02
CA ALA A 68 -6.25 0.62 -3.48
C ALA A 68 -5.93 -0.73 -4.13
N ALA A 69 -6.28 -1.83 -3.46
CA ALA A 69 -6.06 -3.17 -3.99
C ALA A 69 -6.80 -3.42 -5.31
N LYS A 70 -8.04 -2.90 -5.46
CA LYS A 70 -8.80 -2.98 -6.71
C LYS A 70 -8.10 -2.24 -7.84
N LEU A 71 -7.49 -1.09 -7.58
CA LEU A 71 -6.75 -0.31 -8.58
C LEU A 71 -5.46 -1.02 -8.99
N ILE A 72 -4.66 -1.47 -8.01
CA ILE A 72 -3.40 -2.16 -8.23
C ILE A 72 -3.59 -3.46 -9.02
N ARG A 73 -4.62 -4.25 -8.68
CA ARG A 73 -4.94 -5.51 -9.37
C ARG A 73 -5.21 -5.40 -10.86
N LYS A 74 -5.59 -4.21 -11.33
CA LYS A 74 -5.76 -3.96 -12.78
C LYS A 74 -4.43 -3.93 -13.54
N ARG A 75 -3.32 -3.72 -12.84
CA ARG A 75 -1.97 -3.59 -13.40
C ARG A 75 -1.05 -4.72 -12.97
N ASN A 76 -1.24 -5.24 -11.76
CA ASN A 76 -0.36 -6.21 -11.14
C ASN A 76 -1.18 -7.30 -10.43
N ASN A 77 -0.91 -8.57 -10.74
CA ASN A 77 -1.62 -9.70 -10.15
C ASN A 77 -0.89 -10.33 -8.94
N ARG A 78 0.14 -9.65 -8.40
CA ARG A 78 0.86 -10.08 -7.19
C ARG A 78 -0.07 -10.14 -5.97
N PRO A 79 0.24 -10.98 -4.98
CA PRO A 79 -0.38 -10.95 -3.67
C PRO A 79 -0.41 -9.54 -3.07
N ILE A 80 -1.58 -9.18 -2.52
CA ILE A 80 -1.79 -7.91 -1.80
C ILE A 80 -2.20 -8.23 -0.37
N TYR A 81 -1.42 -7.70 0.56
CA TYR A 81 -1.60 -7.72 2.00
C TYR A 81 -1.99 -6.33 2.50
N TYR A 82 -2.47 -6.27 3.74
CA TYR A 82 -2.76 -4.99 4.37
C TYR A 82 -2.45 -5.03 5.86
N LEU A 83 -2.12 -3.85 6.38
CA LEU A 83 -2.07 -3.61 7.81
C LEU A 83 -3.41 -3.07 8.29
N GLN A 84 -3.81 -3.52 9.48
CA GLN A 84 -4.92 -2.95 10.20
C GLN A 84 -4.39 -2.62 11.59
N ASN A 85 -4.19 -1.33 11.83
CA ASN A 85 -3.92 -0.82 13.16
C ASN A 85 -5.20 -1.02 13.98
N GLU A 86 -5.05 -1.59 15.18
CA GLU A 86 -6.14 -1.72 16.16
C GLU A 86 -6.51 -0.36 16.75
#